data_AF-A0A7R9D9C2-F1
#
_entry.id   AF-A0A7R9D9C2-F1
#
_cell.length_a   1.000
_cell.length_b   1.000
_cell.length_c   1.000
_cell.angle_alpha   90.00
_cell.angle_beta   90.00
_cell.angle_gamma   90.00
#
_symmetry.space_group_name_H-M   'P 1'
#
loop_
_entity.id
_entity.type
_entity.pdbx_description
1 polymer ?
#
loop_
_entity_poly.entity_id
_entity_poly.type
_entity_poly.pdbx_seq_one_letter_code
_entity_poly.pdbx_strand_id
1 'polypeptide(L)'
;MLIYINKKAAIATRLYATEIRFAQGIAVMAGLCFTGSIKNTQLGVQSVQGALFILVSENTFSPMYSVLATFPREIPLFMREYRSGLYSTHIYYISKMIAMFPGLIVEPLVFVILTYWLAGLRDTLTAFLFTAFITIMTMNVSTACGCFFSSAFESVALAMACLVPFDYVLMITSGMFVKIRRSSLVIRGNMEHEDLLMAVWRRMNNGSLSHNSVGLPFTSRNKQHEPLLTTVWGGV
;
A
#
# COMPACT_ATOMS: atom_id res chain seq x y z
N MET A 1 -31.90 28.02 -7.24
CA MET A 1 -30.72 27.30 -7.77
C MET A 1 -29.43 27.67 -7.02
N LEU A 2 -29.04 28.95 -7.00
CA LEU A 2 -27.87 29.47 -6.24
C LEU A 2 -27.88 29.16 -4.72
N ILE A 3 -29.04 29.19 -4.07
CA ILE A 3 -29.18 28.86 -2.64
C ILE A 3 -28.93 27.37 -2.38
N TYR A 4 -29.34 26.49 -3.30
CA TYR A 4 -29.16 25.04 -3.17
C TYR A 4 -27.70 24.63 -3.40
N ILE A 5 -27.01 25.33 -4.32
CA ILE A 5 -25.57 25.17 -4.58
C ILE A 5 -24.75 25.63 -3.37
N ASN A 6 -25.07 26.80 -2.79
CA ASN A 6 -24.40 27.30 -1.58
C ASN A 6 -24.62 26.39 -0.36
N LYS A 7 -25.83 25.83 -0.19
CA LYS A 7 -26.12 24.91 0.92
C LYS A 7 -25.37 23.58 0.76
N LYS A 8 -25.31 23.02 -0.47
CA LYS A 8 -24.53 21.82 -0.78
C LYS A 8 -23.03 22.04 -0.58
N ALA A 9 -22.49 23.16 -1.05
CA ALA A 9 -21.09 23.53 -0.84
C ALA A 9 -20.78 23.65 0.66
N ALA A 10 -21.63 24.34 1.43
CA ALA A 10 -21.45 24.48 2.87
C ALA A 10 -21.53 23.15 3.64
N ILE A 11 -22.40 22.22 3.22
CA ILE A 11 -22.49 20.88 3.80
C ILE A 11 -21.25 20.04 3.44
N ALA A 12 -20.80 20.09 2.19
CA ALA A 12 -19.59 19.42 1.75
C ALA A 12 -18.37 19.94 2.52
N THR A 13 -18.18 21.26 2.61
CA THR A 13 -17.09 21.88 3.39
C THR A 13 -17.15 21.49 4.86
N ARG A 14 -18.35 21.36 5.45
CA ARG A 14 -18.51 20.89 6.83
C ARG A 14 -18.17 19.42 7.00
N LEU A 15 -18.56 18.55 6.06
CA LEU A 15 -18.19 17.13 6.08
C LEU A 15 -16.67 16.94 5.98
N TYR A 16 -16.02 17.59 5.01
CA TYR A 16 -14.56 17.55 4.87
C TYR A 16 -13.85 18.08 6.12
N ALA A 17 -14.37 19.13 6.74
CA ALA A 17 -13.81 19.65 7.98
C ALA A 17 -13.95 18.68 9.17
N THR A 18 -15.00 17.87 9.23
CA THR A 18 -15.12 16.80 10.24
C THR A 18 -14.14 15.65 10.01
N GLU A 19 -13.99 15.17 8.77
CA GLU A 19 -13.02 14.13 8.43
C GLU A 19 -11.59 14.55 8.81
N ILE A 20 -11.21 15.79 8.48
CA ILE A 20 -9.90 16.34 8.83
C ILE A 20 -9.71 16.42 10.36
N ARG A 21 -10.76 16.75 11.13
CA ARG A 21 -10.67 16.79 12.61
C ARG A 21 -10.44 15.41 13.22
N PHE A 22 -11.09 14.36 12.70
CA PHE A 22 -10.86 13.00 13.16
C PHE A 22 -9.47 12.49 12.78
N ALA A 23 -9.03 12.75 11.55
CA ALA A 23 -7.69 12.40 11.07
C ALA A 23 -6.58 13.05 11.93
N GLN A 24 -6.76 14.31 12.35
CA GLN A 24 -5.83 14.98 13.26
C GLN A 24 -5.75 14.31 14.64
N GLY A 25 -6.87 13.80 15.16
CA GLY A 25 -6.88 13.05 16.42
C GLY A 25 -6.05 11.77 16.34
N ILE A 26 -6.18 11.03 15.23
CA ILE A 26 -5.39 9.82 14.95
C ILE A 26 -3.90 10.18 14.77
N ALA A 27 -3.61 11.29 14.08
CA ALA A 27 -2.25 11.79 13.87
C ALA A 27 -1.53 12.08 15.20
N VAL A 28 -2.21 12.72 16.14
CA VAL A 28 -1.66 13.02 17.47
C VAL A 28 -1.44 11.72 18.26
N MET A 29 -2.41 10.80 18.24
CA MET A 29 -2.27 9.50 18.90
C MET A 29 -1.07 8.72 18.36
N ALA A 30 -0.98 8.59 17.03
CA ALA A 30 0.12 7.92 16.35
C ALA A 30 1.46 8.60 16.64
N GLY A 31 1.53 9.93 16.60
CA GLY A 31 2.73 10.70 16.93
C GLY A 31 3.19 10.47 18.38
N LEU A 32 2.27 10.51 19.34
CA LEU A 32 2.57 10.26 20.76
C LEU A 32 3.12 8.85 21.00
N CYS A 33 2.64 7.83 20.29
CA CYS A 33 3.13 6.45 20.42
C CYS A 33 4.63 6.31 20.12
N PHE A 34 5.21 7.17 19.30
CA PHE A 34 6.63 7.11 18.92
C PHE A 34 7.52 8.13 19.64
N THR A 35 6.95 8.99 20.49
CA THR A 35 7.73 9.96 21.28
C THR A 35 8.79 9.26 22.13
N GLY A 36 10.05 9.67 22.00
CA GLY A 36 11.17 9.16 22.80
C GLY A 36 11.72 7.78 22.42
N SER A 37 11.18 7.11 21.40
CA SER A 37 11.63 5.78 20.96
C SER A 37 12.77 5.80 19.93
N ILE A 38 13.03 6.95 19.30
CA ILE A 38 14.07 7.09 18.26
C ILE A 38 15.44 7.28 18.91
N LYS A 39 16.13 6.17 19.17
CA LYS A 39 17.54 6.12 19.60
C LYS A 39 18.38 5.45 18.51
N ASN A 40 19.68 5.72 18.47
CA ASN A 40 20.63 5.07 17.54
C ASN A 40 20.94 3.61 17.96
N THR A 41 19.91 2.81 18.15
CA THR A 41 19.96 1.41 18.57
C THR A 41 19.10 0.59 17.60
N GLN A 42 19.33 -0.71 17.52
CA GLN A 42 18.52 -1.62 16.68
C GLN A 42 17.01 -1.46 16.94
N LEU A 43 16.63 -1.24 18.20
CA LEU A 43 15.24 -0.96 18.59
C LEU A 43 14.71 0.35 17.99
N GLY A 44 15.54 1.39 17.90
CA GLY A 44 15.13 2.67 17.29
C GLY A 44 14.94 2.57 15.79
N VAL A 45 15.73 1.75 15.07
CA VAL A 45 15.49 1.47 13.64
C VAL A 45 14.13 0.80 13.45
N GLN A 46 13.77 -0.15 14.32
CA GLN A 46 12.46 -0.79 14.29
C GLN A 46 11.32 0.19 14.62
N SER A 47 11.51 1.10 15.58
CA SER A 47 10.53 2.15 15.90
C SER A 47 10.31 3.11 14.74
N VAL A 48 11.38 3.55 14.05
CA VAL A 48 11.28 4.41 12.86
C VAL A 48 10.55 3.67 11.72
N GLN A 49 10.86 2.39 11.53
CA GLN A 49 10.16 1.55 10.58
C GLN A 49 8.66 1.45 10.88
N GLY A 50 8.29 1.24 12.14
CA GLY A 50 6.89 1.23 12.58
C GLY A 50 6.19 2.58 12.39
N ALA A 51 6.88 3.69 12.68
CA ALA A 51 6.34 5.04 12.50
C ALA A 51 6.06 5.35 11.02
N LEU A 52 6.99 5.01 10.12
CA LEU A 52 6.81 5.17 8.68
C LEU A 52 5.69 4.27 8.13
N PHE A 53 5.56 3.06 8.66
CA PHE A 53 4.48 2.15 8.29
C PHE A 53 3.11 2.74 8.67
N ILE A 54 2.93 3.18 9.92
CA ILE A 54 1.68 3.82 10.36
C ILE A 54 1.40 5.09 9.55
N LEU A 55 2.43 5.90 9.26
CA LEU A 55 2.30 7.09 8.43
C LEU A 55 1.68 6.77 7.06
N VAL A 56 2.22 5.75 6.37
CA VAL A 56 1.76 5.37 5.03
C VAL A 56 0.42 4.66 5.06
N SER A 57 0.22 3.73 5.99
CA SER A 57 -1.00 2.94 6.09
C SER A 57 -2.23 3.79 6.40
N GLU A 58 -2.13 4.76 7.32
CA GLU A 58 -3.24 5.65 7.63
C GLU A 58 -3.61 6.55 6.44
N ASN A 59 -2.60 7.11 5.75
CA ASN A 59 -2.81 7.90 4.53
C ASN A 59 -3.22 7.06 3.31
N THR A 60 -3.22 5.74 3.41
CA THR A 60 -3.67 4.84 2.35
C THR A 60 -5.08 4.34 2.63
N PHE A 61 -5.35 3.79 3.80
CA PHE A 61 -6.62 3.13 4.07
C PHE A 61 -7.74 4.14 4.32
N SER A 62 -7.54 5.12 5.20
CA SER A 62 -8.57 6.10 5.56
C SER A 62 -9.26 6.76 4.35
N PRO A 63 -8.51 7.44 3.43
CA PRO A 63 -9.11 8.01 2.23
C PRO A 63 -9.76 6.97 1.30
N MET A 64 -9.19 5.77 1.19
CA MET A 64 -9.71 4.74 0.29
C MET A 64 -11.11 4.31 0.71
N TYR A 65 -11.28 4.00 2.00
CA TYR A 65 -12.57 3.60 2.58
C TYR A 65 -13.59 4.75 2.54
N SER A 66 -13.16 5.98 2.82
CA SER A 66 -14.02 7.17 2.79
C SER A 66 -14.60 7.43 1.40
N VAL A 67 -13.74 7.38 0.37
CA VAL A 67 -14.15 7.59 -1.02
C VAL A 67 -15.02 6.44 -1.52
N LEU A 68 -14.69 5.20 -1.16
CA LEU A 68 -15.46 4.03 -1.55
C LEU A 68 -16.90 4.05 -1.01
N ALA A 69 -17.11 4.55 0.21
CA ALA A 69 -18.45 4.67 0.79
C ALA A 69 -19.24 5.86 0.22
N THR A 70 -18.55 6.94 -0.17
CA THR A 70 -19.18 8.19 -0.57
C THR A 70 -19.51 8.22 -2.06
N PHE A 71 -18.65 7.66 -2.91
CA PHE A 71 -18.78 7.74 -4.37
C PHE A 71 -20.11 7.13 -4.90
N PRO A 72 -20.60 5.96 -4.43
CA PRO A 72 -21.87 5.40 -4.90
C PRO A 72 -23.09 6.23 -4.49
N ARG A 73 -22.99 6.99 -3.40
CA ARG A 73 -24.05 7.89 -2.94
C ARG A 73 -24.16 9.14 -3.82
N GLU A 74 -23.07 9.53 -4.48
CA GLU A 74 -23.02 10.69 -5.35
C GLU A 74 -23.53 10.41 -6.77
N ILE A 75 -23.34 9.18 -7.29
CA ILE A 75 -23.80 8.77 -8.64
C ILE A 75 -25.30 9.03 -8.89
N PRO A 76 -26.26 8.63 -8.02
CA PRO A 76 -27.68 8.84 -8.30
C PRO A 76 -28.05 10.33 -8.33
N LEU A 77 -27.35 11.14 -7.54
CA LEU A 77 -27.50 12.59 -7.53
C LEU A 77 -27.04 13.19 -8.86
N PHE A 78 -25.87 12.75 -9.34
CA PHE A 78 -25.33 13.12 -10.64
C PHE A 78 -26.28 12.72 -11.78
N MET A 79 -26.80 11.49 -11.78
CA MET A 79 -27.72 11.01 -12.82
C MET A 79 -29.01 11.84 -12.89
N ARG A 80 -29.54 12.27 -11.74
CA ARG A 80 -30.73 13.13 -11.69
C ARG A 80 -30.46 14.51 -12.31
N GLU A 81 -29.29 15.09 -12.02
CA GLU A 81 -28.92 16.42 -12.51
C GLU A 81 -28.54 16.37 -14.01
N TYR A 82 -27.89 15.29 -14.46
CA TYR A 82 -27.61 15.02 -15.87
C TYR A 82 -28.89 14.87 -16.70
N ARG A 83 -29.88 14.08 -16.24
CA ARG A 83 -31.18 13.92 -16.92
C ARG A 83 -31.98 15.22 -17.00
N SER A 84 -31.74 16.16 -16.09
CA SER A 84 -32.38 17.48 -16.07
C SER A 84 -31.70 18.49 -16.99
N GLY A 85 -30.61 18.11 -17.70
CA GLY A 85 -29.88 18.98 -18.62
C GLY A 85 -29.10 20.11 -17.94
N LEU A 86 -28.83 19.98 -16.64
CA LEU A 86 -28.25 21.05 -15.81
C LEU A 86 -26.75 21.28 -16.08
N TYR A 87 -26.00 20.22 -16.37
CA TYR A 87 -24.58 20.29 -16.71
C TYR A 87 -24.10 19.00 -17.39
N SER A 88 -23.09 19.13 -18.26
CA SER A 88 -22.48 18.00 -18.99
C SER A 88 -21.51 17.19 -18.11
N THR A 89 -21.32 15.90 -18.41
CA THR A 89 -20.50 14.96 -17.62
C THR A 89 -19.06 15.45 -17.43
N HIS A 90 -18.46 16.05 -18.46
CA HIS A 90 -17.08 16.54 -18.42
C HIS A 90 -16.91 17.72 -17.46
N ILE A 91 -17.90 18.62 -17.41
CA ILE A 91 -17.88 19.81 -16.55
C ILE A 91 -18.01 19.38 -15.09
N TYR A 92 -18.86 18.40 -14.80
CA TYR A 92 -18.97 17.81 -13.46
C TYR A 92 -17.63 17.22 -13.00
N TYR A 93 -16.97 16.43 -13.85
CA TYR A 93 -15.69 15.80 -13.51
C TYR A 93 -14.60 16.84 -13.20
N ILE A 94 -14.40 17.83 -14.07
CA ILE A 94 -13.39 18.88 -13.86
C ILE A 94 -13.70 19.69 -12.59
N SER A 95 -14.97 20.07 -12.39
CA SER A 95 -15.38 20.83 -11.20
C SER A 95 -15.13 20.03 -9.92
N LYS A 96 -15.41 18.72 -9.95
CA LYS A 96 -15.17 17.82 -8.83
C LYS A 96 -13.66 17.66 -8.54
N MET A 97 -12.83 17.48 -9.56
CA MET A 97 -11.38 17.37 -9.39
C MET A 97 -10.79 18.65 -8.77
N ILE A 98 -11.19 19.82 -9.25
CA ILE A 98 -10.74 21.12 -8.71
C ILE A 98 -11.20 21.30 -7.25
N ALA A 99 -12.43 20.89 -6.93
CA ALA A 99 -12.94 20.98 -5.56
C ALA A 99 -12.26 20.01 -4.58
N MET A 100 -11.84 18.82 -5.04
CA MET A 100 -11.17 17.81 -4.21
C MET A 100 -9.68 18.08 -4.01
N PHE A 101 -9.02 18.70 -4.98
CA PHE A 101 -7.58 18.97 -4.97
C PHE A 101 -7.03 19.61 -3.68
N PRO A 102 -7.65 20.68 -3.11
CA PRO A 102 -7.15 21.25 -1.86
C PRO A 102 -7.26 20.28 -0.67
N GLY A 103 -8.32 19.46 -0.60
CA GLY A 103 -8.48 18.46 0.46
C GLY A 103 -7.39 17.38 0.38
N LEU A 104 -7.12 16.90 -0.82
CA LEU A 104 -6.09 15.89 -1.12
C LEU A 104 -4.66 16.32 -0.76
N ILE A 105 -4.40 17.62 -0.64
CA ILE A 105 -3.07 18.16 -0.30
C ILE A 105 -3.02 18.56 1.18
N VAL A 106 -4.02 19.29 1.67
CA VAL A 106 -3.99 19.85 3.03
C VAL A 106 -4.08 18.75 4.08
N GLU A 107 -4.90 17.72 3.85
CA GLU A 107 -5.09 16.62 4.80
C GLU A 107 -3.80 15.84 5.08
N PRO A 108 -3.10 15.26 4.07
CA PRO A 108 -1.85 14.54 4.33
C PRO A 108 -0.72 15.46 4.81
N LEU A 109 -0.70 16.74 4.42
CA LEU A 109 0.30 17.70 4.91
C LEU A 109 0.18 17.93 6.41
N VAL A 110 -1.03 18.18 6.91
CA VAL A 110 -1.22 18.40 8.34
C VAL A 110 -0.89 17.14 9.14
N PHE A 111 -1.27 15.97 8.62
CA PHE A 111 -0.93 14.69 9.23
C PHE A 111 0.59 14.49 9.33
N VAL A 112 1.33 14.74 8.26
CA VAL A 112 2.80 14.64 8.25
C VAL A 112 3.44 15.66 9.19
N ILE A 113 2.98 16.92 9.20
CA ILE A 113 3.54 17.94 10.10
C ILE A 113 3.42 17.52 11.57
N LEU A 114 2.25 17.02 11.98
CA LEU A 114 2.01 16.60 13.37
C LEU A 114 2.84 15.37 13.73
N THR A 115 2.77 14.32 12.90
CA THR A 115 3.45 13.05 13.18
C THR A 115 4.97 13.18 13.11
N TYR A 116 5.51 13.96 12.17
CA TYR A 116 6.96 14.14 11.99
C TYR A 116 7.59 14.84 13.19
N TRP A 117 6.95 15.92 13.68
CA TRP A 117 7.42 16.66 14.85
C TRP A 117 7.26 15.85 16.15
N LEU A 118 6.16 15.11 16.32
CA LEU A 118 5.95 14.29 17.51
C LEU A 118 6.86 13.06 17.55
N ALA A 119 7.08 12.41 16.40
CA ALA A 119 7.96 11.26 16.33
C ALA A 119 9.44 11.65 16.56
N GLY A 120 9.84 12.90 16.26
CA GLY A 120 11.23 13.34 16.35
C GLY A 120 12.11 12.73 15.25
N LEU A 121 11.58 12.67 14.02
CA LEU A 121 12.35 12.22 12.85
C LEU A 121 13.46 13.23 12.51
N ARG A 122 14.37 12.84 11.60
CA ARG A 122 15.56 13.62 11.24
C ARG A 122 15.23 15.10 10.92
N ASP A 123 15.86 16.05 11.60
CA ASP A 123 15.61 17.51 11.43
C ASP A 123 16.05 18.12 10.09
N THR A 124 16.30 17.31 9.06
CA THR A 124 16.67 17.82 7.73
C THR A 124 15.42 18.18 6.93
N LEU A 125 15.35 19.43 6.48
CA LEU A 125 14.25 19.95 5.64
C LEU A 125 14.03 19.13 4.36
N THR A 126 15.09 18.58 3.76
CA THR A 126 14.98 17.71 2.57
C THR A 126 14.23 16.41 2.89
N ALA A 127 14.49 15.80 4.04
CA ALA A 127 13.81 14.57 4.46
C ALA A 127 12.33 14.83 4.68
N PHE A 128 12.00 15.94 5.36
CA PHE A 128 10.62 16.36 5.56
C PHE A 128 9.87 16.58 4.24
N LEU A 129 10.45 17.34 3.30
CA LEU A 129 9.82 17.60 2.00
C LEU A 129 9.62 16.32 1.18
N PHE A 130 10.58 15.40 1.19
CA PHE A 130 10.42 14.09 0.54
C PHE A 130 9.29 13.28 1.18
N THR A 131 9.22 13.21 2.51
CA THR A 131 8.13 12.50 3.20
C THR A 131 6.78 13.13 2.91
N ALA A 132 6.66 14.46 2.93
CA ALA A 132 5.43 15.16 2.59
C ALA A 132 4.99 14.89 1.14
N PHE A 133 5.93 14.96 0.19
CA PHE A 133 5.66 14.69 -1.23
C PHE A 133 5.16 13.26 -1.46
N ILE A 134 5.83 12.27 -0.86
CA ILE A 134 5.44 10.86 -0.97
C ILE A 134 4.04 10.66 -0.37
N THR A 135 3.76 11.21 0.81
CA THR A 135 2.43 11.05 1.45
C THR A 135 1.32 11.68 0.63
N ILE A 136 1.54 12.86 0.03
CA ILE A 136 0.57 13.47 -0.90
C ILE A 136 0.32 12.55 -2.09
N MET A 137 1.37 12.00 -2.72
CA MET A 137 1.21 11.08 -3.83
C MET A 137 0.44 9.81 -3.42
N THR A 138 0.75 9.25 -2.25
CA THR A 138 0.04 8.09 -1.69
C THR A 138 -1.45 8.37 -1.48
N MET A 139 -1.81 9.53 -0.92
CA MET A 139 -3.20 9.96 -0.72
C MET A 139 -3.97 10.05 -2.05
N ASN A 140 -3.31 10.56 -3.09
CA ASN A 140 -3.89 10.66 -4.44
C ASN A 140 -4.12 9.27 -5.06
N VAL A 141 -3.13 8.37 -4.96
CA VAL A 141 -3.24 7.00 -5.46
C VAL A 141 -4.33 6.22 -4.73
N SER A 142 -4.40 6.36 -3.40
CA SER A 142 -5.42 5.74 -2.58
C SER A 142 -6.84 6.21 -2.96
N THR A 143 -7.02 7.52 -3.12
CA THR A 143 -8.31 8.09 -3.53
C THR A 143 -8.75 7.58 -4.90
N ALA A 144 -7.82 7.45 -5.84
CA ALA A 144 -8.09 6.87 -7.16
C ALA A 144 -8.44 5.38 -7.07
N CYS A 145 -7.74 4.61 -6.24
CA CYS A 145 -8.04 3.21 -5.98
C CYS A 145 -9.43 3.02 -5.36
N GLY A 146 -9.79 3.84 -4.38
CA GLY A 146 -11.13 3.85 -3.78
C GLY A 146 -12.24 4.14 -4.79
N CYS A 147 -12.02 5.10 -5.70
CA CYS A 147 -12.95 5.37 -6.80
C CYS A 147 -13.08 4.17 -7.75
N PHE A 148 -11.97 3.52 -8.09
CA PHE A 148 -11.95 2.35 -8.96
C PHE A 148 -12.78 1.21 -8.37
N PHE A 149 -12.49 0.80 -7.14
CA PHE A 149 -13.25 -0.24 -6.44
C PHE A 149 -14.71 0.14 -6.26
N SER A 150 -14.99 1.41 -5.97
CA SER A 150 -16.36 1.90 -5.87
C SER A 150 -17.16 1.82 -7.17
N SER A 151 -16.49 1.91 -8.33
CA SER A 151 -17.13 1.80 -9.64
C SER A 151 -17.22 0.35 -10.15
N ALA A 152 -16.34 -0.52 -9.66
CA ALA A 152 -16.28 -1.93 -10.06
C ALA A 152 -17.40 -2.78 -9.45
N PHE A 153 -17.97 -2.36 -8.32
CA PHE A 153 -18.99 -3.10 -7.59
C PHE A 153 -20.27 -2.27 -7.41
N GLU A 154 -21.43 -2.91 -7.59
CA GLU A 154 -22.74 -2.25 -7.39
C GLU A 154 -23.12 -2.09 -5.91
N SER A 155 -22.55 -2.92 -5.04
CA SER A 155 -22.80 -2.89 -3.60
C SER A 155 -21.56 -2.44 -2.83
N VAL A 156 -21.72 -1.41 -2.00
CA VAL A 156 -20.66 -0.90 -1.10
C VAL A 156 -20.14 -2.02 -0.19
N ALA A 157 -21.03 -2.85 0.35
CA ALA A 157 -20.64 -3.92 1.27
C ALA A 157 -19.75 -4.98 0.59
N LEU A 158 -20.06 -5.32 -0.66
CA LEU A 158 -19.25 -6.24 -1.45
C LEU A 158 -17.89 -5.63 -1.81
N ALA A 159 -17.88 -4.35 -2.20
CA ALA A 159 -16.65 -3.62 -2.50
C ALA A 159 -15.70 -3.61 -1.30
N MET A 160 -16.20 -3.31 -0.10
CA MET A 160 -15.41 -3.36 1.13
C MET A 160 -14.89 -4.76 1.42
N ALA A 161 -15.71 -5.80 1.26
CA ALA A 161 -15.31 -7.18 1.51
C ALA A 161 -14.19 -7.67 0.56
N CYS A 162 -14.15 -7.19 -0.68
CA CYS A 162 -13.08 -7.49 -1.63
C CYS A 162 -11.82 -6.63 -1.42
N LEU A 163 -11.99 -5.41 -0.93
CA LEU A 163 -10.90 -4.45 -0.75
C LEU A 163 -10.03 -4.77 0.47
N VAL A 164 -10.63 -5.26 1.55
CA VAL A 164 -9.89 -5.70 2.76
C VAL A 164 -8.81 -6.75 2.47
N PRO A 165 -9.07 -7.90 1.81
CA PRO A 165 -8.03 -8.86 1.47
C PRO A 165 -7.01 -8.31 0.47
N PHE A 166 -7.42 -7.41 -0.43
CA PHE A 166 -6.49 -6.72 -1.33
C PHE A 166 -5.49 -5.85 -0.55
N ASP A 167 -5.98 -5.09 0.45
CA ASP A 167 -5.14 -4.28 1.34
C ASP A 167 -4.14 -5.12 2.13
N TYR A 168 -4.56 -6.29 2.61
CA TYR A 168 -3.67 -7.20 3.32
C TYR A 168 -2.53 -7.73 2.43
N VAL A 169 -2.79 -8.01 1.16
CA VAL A 169 -1.75 -8.43 0.21
C VAL A 169 -0.74 -7.30 -0.02
N LEU A 170 -1.21 -6.06 -0.18
CA LEU A 170 -0.34 -4.89 -0.33
C LEU A 170 0.50 -4.65 0.94
N MET A 171 -0.13 -4.78 2.11
CA MET A 171 0.54 -4.60 3.40
C MET A 171 1.67 -5.62 3.59
N ILE A 172 1.42 -6.91 3.32
CA ILE A 172 2.44 -7.97 3.44
C ILE A 172 3.59 -7.76 2.44
N THR A 173 3.28 -7.24 1.24
CA THR A 173 4.25 -7.02 0.16
C THR A 173 5.06 -5.71 0.31
N SER A 174 4.69 -4.83 1.25
CA SER A 174 5.33 -3.52 1.49
C SER A 174 6.82 -3.54 1.87
N GLY A 175 7.44 -4.73 1.95
CA GLY A 175 8.87 -4.92 2.25
C GLY A 175 9.24 -4.75 3.73
N MET A 176 8.32 -4.21 4.53
CA MET A 176 8.47 -4.04 5.98
C MET A 176 8.36 -5.37 6.73
N PHE A 177 7.43 -6.23 6.31
CA PHE A 177 7.17 -7.53 6.94
C PHE A 177 7.92 -8.69 6.28
N VAL A 178 8.24 -8.57 4.98
CA VAL A 178 8.89 -9.63 4.20
C VAL A 178 10.20 -9.13 3.59
N LYS A 179 11.31 -9.83 3.87
CA LYS A 179 12.58 -9.63 3.15
C LYS A 179 12.40 -10.12 1.70
N ILE A 180 12.15 -9.19 0.77
CA ILE A 180 11.90 -9.44 -0.65
C ILE A 180 13.01 -10.28 -1.32
N ARG A 181 14.26 -10.20 -0.81
CA ARG A 181 15.38 -11.03 -1.28
C ARG A 181 15.22 -12.55 -1.02
N ARG A 182 14.36 -12.98 -0.08
CA ARG A 182 14.10 -14.41 0.20
C ARG A 182 12.79 -14.93 -0.40
N SER A 183 11.81 -14.08 -0.69
CA SER A 183 10.52 -14.51 -1.24
C SER A 183 10.58 -14.91 -2.73
N SER A 184 11.63 -14.51 -3.45
CA SER A 184 11.88 -14.98 -4.82
C SER A 184 12.02 -16.51 -4.90
N LEU A 185 12.43 -17.21 -3.84
CA LEU A 185 12.53 -18.68 -3.85
C LEU A 185 11.19 -19.41 -3.89
N VAL A 186 10.10 -18.84 -3.38
CA VAL A 186 8.76 -19.47 -3.44
C VAL A 186 8.13 -19.26 -4.82
N ILE A 187 8.27 -18.07 -5.41
CA ILE A 187 7.81 -17.79 -6.79
C ILE A 187 8.68 -18.55 -7.81
N ARG A 188 9.97 -18.74 -7.51
CA ARG A 188 10.91 -19.53 -8.34
C ARG A 188 10.74 -21.04 -8.16
N GLY A 189 10.38 -21.50 -6.96
CA GLY A 189 10.05 -22.92 -6.71
C GLY A 189 8.77 -23.36 -7.40
N ASN A 190 7.75 -22.49 -7.48
CA ASN A 190 6.55 -22.77 -8.27
C ASN A 190 6.82 -22.77 -9.78
N MET A 191 7.76 -21.95 -10.28
CA MET A 191 8.20 -22.04 -11.67
C MET A 191 8.99 -23.34 -11.95
N GLU A 192 9.88 -23.78 -11.05
CA GLU A 192 10.64 -25.03 -11.25
C GLU A 192 9.74 -26.27 -11.27
N HIS A 193 8.65 -26.31 -10.51
CA HIS A 193 7.72 -27.44 -10.54
C HIS A 193 6.91 -27.51 -11.85
N GLU A 194 6.50 -26.37 -12.42
CA GLU A 194 5.83 -26.35 -13.72
C GLU A 194 6.79 -26.58 -14.90
N ASP A 195 8.03 -26.12 -14.80
CA ASP A 195 9.10 -26.39 -15.77
C ASP A 195 9.47 -27.87 -15.81
N LEU A 196 9.49 -28.55 -14.65
CA LEU A 196 9.69 -30.01 -14.58
C LEU A 196 8.53 -30.78 -15.21
N LEU A 197 7.28 -30.36 -14.99
CA LEU A 197 6.11 -30.99 -15.63
C LEU A 197 6.10 -30.76 -17.16
N MET A 198 6.47 -29.57 -17.62
CA MET A 198 6.65 -29.25 -19.05
C MET A 198 7.81 -30.04 -19.67
N ALA A 199 8.91 -30.24 -18.94
CA ALA A 199 10.06 -31.02 -19.38
C ALA A 199 9.75 -32.53 -19.42
N VAL A 200 9.00 -33.05 -18.46
CA VAL A 200 8.48 -34.43 -18.43
C VAL A 200 7.47 -34.66 -19.55
N TRP A 201 6.55 -33.72 -19.78
CA TRP A 201 5.59 -33.79 -20.88
C TRP A 201 6.30 -33.74 -22.25
N ARG A 202 7.31 -32.88 -22.44
CA ARG A 202 8.15 -32.88 -23.66
C ARG A 202 8.94 -34.16 -23.83
N ARG A 203 9.45 -34.77 -22.76
CA ARG A 203 10.14 -36.07 -22.82
C ARG A 203 9.21 -37.20 -23.22
N MET A 204 7.97 -37.20 -22.72
CA MET A 204 6.97 -38.19 -23.14
C MET A 204 6.57 -38.00 -24.60
N ASN A 205 6.48 -36.76 -25.08
CA ASN A 205 6.10 -36.47 -26.48
C ASN A 205 7.24 -36.68 -27.49
N ASN A 206 8.51 -36.54 -27.07
CA ASN A 206 9.68 -36.76 -27.92
C ASN A 206 10.24 -38.20 -27.84
N GLY A 207 9.62 -39.09 -27.08
CA GLY A 207 10.05 -40.49 -26.89
C GLY A 207 9.89 -41.41 -28.10
N SER A 208 9.48 -40.88 -29.25
CA SER A 208 9.25 -41.68 -30.47
C SER A 208 10.38 -41.60 -31.49
N LEU A 209 11.58 -41.07 -31.17
CA LEU A 209 12.71 -41.05 -32.11
C LEU A 209 14.09 -41.23 -31.45
N SER A 210 14.62 -42.45 -31.64
CA SER A 210 16.03 -42.90 -31.76
C SER A 210 17.11 -42.53 -30.72
N HIS A 211 17.58 -43.57 -30.01
CA HIS A 211 18.98 -44.02 -29.84
C HIS A 211 20.11 -43.05 -30.30
N ASN A 212 20.72 -42.27 -29.38
CA ASN A 212 22.16 -42.26 -29.10
C ASN A 212 22.56 -41.16 -28.10
N SER A 213 23.55 -41.52 -27.28
CA SER A 213 24.16 -40.86 -26.12
C SER A 213 24.81 -39.49 -26.36
N VAL A 214 24.58 -38.49 -25.48
CA VAL A 214 25.59 -37.49 -25.01
C VAL A 214 25.22 -36.86 -23.64
N GLY A 215 26.06 -37.12 -22.61
CA GLY A 215 26.60 -36.18 -21.59
C GLY A 215 25.68 -35.34 -20.67
N LEU A 216 25.59 -35.74 -19.39
CA LEU A 216 25.30 -34.85 -18.24
C LEU A 216 26.62 -34.40 -17.59
N PRO A 217 26.81 -33.13 -17.15
CA PRO A 217 27.93 -32.77 -16.29
C PRO A 217 27.51 -32.91 -14.81
N PHE A 218 27.91 -34.00 -14.18
CA PHE A 218 28.05 -34.08 -12.72
C PHE A 218 29.43 -34.65 -12.44
N THR A 219 30.36 -33.80 -12.01
CA THR A 219 31.68 -34.23 -11.53
C THR A 219 31.95 -33.58 -10.17
N SER A 220 32.18 -34.48 -9.22
CA SER A 220 32.58 -34.29 -7.84
C SER A 220 33.92 -33.58 -7.71
N ARG A 221 34.11 -32.77 -6.66
CA ARG A 221 35.45 -32.41 -6.18
C ARG A 221 35.54 -32.64 -4.67
N ASN A 222 36.23 -33.72 -4.32
CA ASN A 222 36.70 -34.04 -2.98
C ASN A 222 38.21 -33.69 -2.92
N LYS A 223 38.70 -33.09 -1.84
CA LYS A 223 40.12 -33.18 -1.41
C LYS A 223 40.26 -32.84 0.08
N GLN A 224 40.81 -33.81 0.80
CA GLN A 224 41.12 -33.89 2.23
C GLN A 224 42.36 -33.04 2.61
N HIS A 225 42.49 -32.66 3.89
CA HIS A 225 43.65 -32.92 4.78
C HIS A 225 43.31 -32.49 6.24
N GLU A 226 43.49 -33.42 7.19
CA GLU A 226 43.23 -33.39 8.66
C GLU A 226 44.42 -32.78 9.50
N PRO A 227 44.59 -32.98 10.84
CA PRO A 227 43.73 -32.91 12.07
C PRO A 227 44.40 -32.16 13.28
N LEU A 228 43.65 -31.98 14.39
CA LEU A 228 44.00 -32.29 15.83
C LEU A 228 43.58 -31.25 16.90
N LEU A 229 43.21 -31.83 18.07
CA LEU A 229 42.95 -31.29 19.43
C LEU A 229 41.52 -30.77 19.72
N THR A 230 40.58 -31.63 20.14
CA THR A 230 40.29 -32.10 21.53
C THR A 230 39.93 -31.03 22.56
N THR A 231 38.80 -31.31 23.24
CA THR A 231 38.39 -30.95 24.62
C THR A 231 37.95 -29.51 24.91
N VAL A 232 36.65 -29.35 25.27
CA VAL A 232 36.14 -28.95 26.61
C VAL A 232 34.73 -28.31 26.49
N TRP A 233 33.74 -29.01 27.05
CA TRP A 233 32.53 -28.56 27.78
C TRP A 233 31.56 -27.53 27.15
N GLY A 234 30.23 -27.61 27.30
CA GLY A 234 29.38 -28.44 28.13
C GLY A 234 27.93 -27.96 27.94
N GLY A 235 26.97 -28.86 28.08
CA GLY A 235 25.55 -28.52 28.07
C GLY A 235 25.10 -27.95 29.40
N VAL A 236 24.22 -26.94 29.32
CA VAL A 236 22.95 -26.77 30.04
C VAL A 236 22.07 -25.91 29.12
#